data_AF-A0A354CS79-F1
#
_entry.id   AF-A0A354CS79-F1
#
_cell.length_a   1.000
_cell.length_b   1.000
_cell.length_c   1.000
_cell.angle_alpha   90.00
_cell.angle_beta   90.00
_cell.angle_gamma   90.00
#
_symmetry.space_group_name_H-M   'P 1'
#
loop_
_entity.id
_entity.type
_entity.pdbx_description
1 polymer ?
#
loop_
_entity_poly.entity_id
_entity_poly.type
_entity_poly.pdbx_seq_one_letter_code
_entity_poly.pdbx_strand_id
1 'polypeptide(L)'
;MTYQEIVAAVKDFCRDADLGDYKKHLAVEVAITGEGEGVFYIEAKDGRINVEPYNYNDRDVRLIAKADNFIAIAKGELDPVKAFLSGKLRIDGSMEKALEFQKVISRIGADKNHG
;
A
#
# COMPACT_ATOMS: atom_id res chain seq x y z
N MET A 1 -6.98 9.00 13.18
CA MET A 1 -5.53 8.74 13.28
C MET A 1 -4.79 9.91 12.67
N THR A 2 -3.68 10.33 13.28
CA THR A 2 -2.75 11.30 12.69
C THR A 2 -2.02 10.68 11.48
N TYR A 3 -1.47 11.53 10.61
CA TYR A 3 -0.64 11.09 9.49
C TYR A 3 0.51 10.17 9.96
N GLN A 4 1.19 10.56 11.05
CA GLN A 4 2.31 9.79 11.61
C GLN A 4 1.86 8.40 12.08
N GLU A 5 0.72 8.28 12.73
CA GLU A 5 0.16 7.00 13.16
C GLU A 5 -0.21 6.11 11.96
N ILE A 6 -0.71 6.70 10.86
CA ILE A 6 -1.04 5.96 9.65
C ILE A 6 0.24 5.41 9.01
N VAL A 7 1.26 6.24 8.81
CA VAL A 7 2.54 5.78 8.25
C VAL A 7 3.19 4.73 9.14
N ALA A 8 3.14 4.92 10.47
CA ALA A 8 3.64 3.94 11.42
C ALA A 8 2.90 2.60 11.31
N ALA A 9 1.57 2.60 11.22
CA ALA A 9 0.78 1.39 11.07
C ALA A 9 1.13 0.63 9.77
N VAL A 10 1.36 1.33 8.66
CA VAL A 10 1.76 0.71 7.39
C VAL A 10 3.19 0.19 7.45
N LYS A 11 4.11 0.92 8.10
CA LYS A 11 5.48 0.44 8.39
C LYS A 11 5.46 -0.85 9.20
N ASP A 12 4.64 -0.89 10.25
CA ASP A 12 4.48 -2.04 11.13
C ASP A 12 3.92 -3.26 10.39
N PHE A 13 2.93 -3.03 9.50
CA PHE A 13 2.40 -4.09 8.64
C PHE A 13 3.46 -4.69 7.71
N CYS A 14 4.31 -3.84 7.13
CA CYS A 14 5.39 -4.25 6.22
C CYS A 14 6.65 -4.74 6.95
N ARG A 15 6.71 -4.65 8.29
CA ARG A 15 7.89 -5.00 9.08
C ARG A 15 8.23 -6.47 8.90
N ASP A 16 9.50 -6.77 8.67
CA ASP A 16 10.05 -8.13 8.47
C ASP A 16 9.44 -8.89 7.29
N ALA A 17 8.73 -8.20 6.38
CA ALA A 17 8.21 -8.82 5.17
C ALA A 17 9.36 -9.21 4.22
N ASP A 18 9.36 -10.46 3.79
CA ASP A 18 10.29 -10.98 2.79
C ASP A 18 9.54 -11.31 1.49
N LEU A 19 9.79 -10.50 0.45
CA LEU A 19 9.22 -10.72 -0.86
C LEU A 19 10.06 -11.70 -1.71
N GLY A 20 11.15 -12.24 -1.17
CA GLY A 20 11.96 -13.34 -1.72
C GLY A 20 12.34 -13.21 -3.20
N ASP A 21 11.57 -13.88 -4.05
CA ASP A 21 11.74 -13.96 -5.49
C ASP A 21 11.20 -12.74 -6.26
N TYR A 22 10.62 -11.75 -5.57
CA TYR A 22 10.20 -10.51 -6.21
C TYR A 22 11.41 -9.69 -6.69
N LYS A 23 11.71 -9.78 -8.00
CA LYS A 23 12.85 -9.09 -8.66
C LYS A 23 12.48 -7.80 -9.38
N LYS A 24 11.21 -7.41 -9.34
CA LYS A 24 10.73 -6.20 -10.02
C LYS A 24 10.93 -4.97 -9.14
N HIS A 25 10.79 -3.80 -9.75
CA HIS A 25 10.63 -2.54 -9.06
C HIS A 25 9.17 -2.08 -9.18
N LEU A 26 8.62 -1.68 -8.04
CA LEU A 26 7.28 -1.13 -7.94
C LEU A 26 7.29 0.00 -6.92
N ALA A 27 7.01 1.22 -7.39
CA ALA A 27 6.89 2.41 -6.56
C ALA A 27 5.43 2.90 -6.51
N VAL A 28 4.83 2.88 -5.32
CA VAL A 28 3.43 3.26 -5.10
C VAL A 28 3.37 4.49 -4.22
N GLU A 29 2.73 5.55 -4.69
CA GLU A 29 2.31 6.64 -3.80
C GLU A 29 0.94 6.32 -3.20
N VAL A 30 0.81 6.45 -1.89
CA VAL A 30 -0.47 6.38 -1.19
C VAL A 30 -0.84 7.78 -0.72
N ALA A 31 -1.95 8.30 -1.23
CA ALA A 31 -2.52 9.57 -0.84
C ALA A 31 -3.72 9.36 0.07
N ILE A 32 -3.53 9.67 1.35
CA ILE A 32 -4.58 9.64 2.35
C ILE A 32 -5.39 10.93 2.28
N THR A 33 -6.71 10.77 2.32
CA THR A 33 -7.69 11.87 2.31
C THR A 33 -8.46 11.92 3.62
N GLY A 34 -8.84 13.14 4.04
CA GLY A 34 -9.62 13.35 5.26
C GLY A 34 -8.74 13.44 6.51
N GLU A 35 -9.13 12.74 7.57
CA GLU A 35 -8.36 12.74 8.82
C GLU A 35 -6.97 12.08 8.63
N GLY A 36 -5.92 12.77 9.04
CA GLY A 36 -4.55 12.32 8.84
C GLY A 36 -4.08 12.39 7.39
N GLU A 37 -4.64 13.31 6.59
CA GLU A 37 -4.26 13.51 5.20
C GLU A 37 -2.76 13.72 5.01
N GLY A 38 -2.26 13.21 3.89
CA GLY A 38 -0.85 13.22 3.55
C GLY A 38 -0.52 12.17 2.49
N VAL A 39 0.73 12.18 2.03
CA VAL A 39 1.23 11.21 1.07
C VAL A 39 2.43 10.47 1.64
N PHE A 40 2.50 9.17 1.40
CA PHE A 40 3.67 8.36 1.69
C PHE A 40 3.89 7.36 0.56
N TYR A 41 5.08 6.77 0.52
CA TYR A 41 5.51 5.88 -0.54
C TYR A 41 5.68 4.48 -0.02
N ILE A 42 5.36 3.52 -0.88
CA ILE A 42 5.67 2.12 -0.69
C ILE A 42 6.49 1.65 -1.89
N GLU A 43 7.69 1.17 -1.64
CA GLU A 43 8.57 0.62 -2.66
C GLU A 43 8.76 -0.86 -2.43
N ALA A 44 8.43 -1.68 -3.43
CA ALA A 44 8.84 -3.08 -3.48
C ALA A 44 10.00 -3.20 -4.48
N LYS A 45 11.15 -3.69 -4.01
CA LYS A 45 12.37 -3.80 -4.80
C LYS A 45 13.29 -4.87 -4.23
N ASP A 46 13.85 -5.72 -5.10
CA ASP A 46 14.90 -6.69 -4.76
C ASP A 46 14.54 -7.57 -3.54
N GLY A 47 13.30 -8.07 -3.50
CA GLY A 47 12.80 -8.92 -2.41
C GLY A 47 12.43 -8.16 -1.12
N ARG A 48 12.53 -6.83 -1.10
CA ARG A 48 12.24 -6.00 0.08
C ARG A 48 11.07 -5.06 -0.18
N ILE A 49 10.41 -4.66 0.91
CA ILE A 49 9.39 -3.62 0.91
C ILE A 49 9.76 -2.52 1.91
N ASN A 50 9.69 -1.28 1.47
CA ASN A 50 9.98 -0.10 2.28
C ASN A 50 8.80 0.85 2.25
N VAL A 51 8.58 1.57 3.35
CA VAL A 51 7.53 2.57 3.48
C VAL A 51 8.18 3.88 3.89
N GLU A 52 7.96 4.96 3.14
CA GLU A 52 8.71 6.20 3.32
C GLU A 52 7.80 7.44 3.35
N PRO A 53 8.00 8.37 4.31
CA PRO A 53 7.09 9.50 4.54
C PRO A 53 7.36 10.73 3.66
N TYR A 54 8.05 10.58 2.52
CA TYR A 54 8.47 11.67 1.64
C TYR A 54 7.99 11.50 0.21
N ASN A 55 7.91 12.60 -0.55
CA ASN A 55 7.45 12.61 -1.94
C ASN A 55 8.56 12.17 -2.91
N TYR A 56 8.33 11.07 -3.64
CA TYR A 56 9.21 10.55 -4.67
C TYR A 56 8.53 10.66 -6.05
N ASN A 57 8.95 11.60 -6.89
CA ASN A 57 8.19 11.93 -8.11
C ASN A 57 8.13 10.79 -9.17
N ASP A 58 8.95 9.75 -9.05
CA ASP A 58 8.94 8.59 -9.96
C ASP A 58 8.12 7.43 -9.37
N ARG A 59 6.80 7.53 -9.51
CA ARG A 59 5.81 6.54 -9.06
C ARG A 59 5.22 5.78 -10.24
N ASP A 60 5.04 4.48 -10.09
CA ASP A 60 4.32 3.65 -11.07
C ASP A 60 2.80 3.85 -11.02
N VAL A 61 2.29 4.07 -9.80
CA VAL A 61 0.87 4.20 -9.52
C VAL A 61 0.64 4.99 -8.24
N ARG A 62 -0.50 5.69 -8.19
CA ARG A 62 -0.99 6.41 -7.02
C ARG A 62 -2.33 5.83 -6.57
N LEU A 63 -2.41 5.48 -5.30
CA LEU A 63 -3.61 4.99 -4.64
C LEU A 63 -4.17 6.08 -3.73
N ILE A 64 -5.44 6.43 -3.90
CA ILE A 64 -6.09 7.51 -3.15
C ILE A 64 -7.25 6.92 -2.36
N ALA A 65 -7.24 7.08 -1.04
CA ALA A 65 -8.26 6.52 -0.14
C ALA A 65 -8.33 7.27 1.19
N LYS A 66 -9.33 6.94 2.01
CA LYS A 66 -9.28 7.23 3.46
C LYS A 66 -8.37 6.22 4.16
N ALA A 67 -7.77 6.60 5.28
CA ALA A 67 -6.88 5.75 6.07
C ALA A 67 -7.49 4.38 6.38
N ASP A 68 -8.71 4.35 6.94
CA ASP A 68 -9.39 3.10 7.31
C ASP A 68 -9.61 2.17 6.12
N ASN A 69 -9.97 2.72 4.95
CA ASN A 69 -10.16 1.92 3.74
C ASN A 69 -8.84 1.31 3.27
N PHE A 70 -7.75 2.11 3.24
CA PHE A 70 -6.45 1.63 2.81
C PHE A 70 -5.91 0.54 3.73
N ILE A 71 -6.02 0.74 5.05
CA ILE A 71 -5.56 -0.25 6.05
C ILE A 71 -6.39 -1.53 5.96
N ALA A 72 -7.72 -1.44 5.83
CA ALA A 72 -8.58 -2.61 5.66
C ALA A 72 -8.24 -3.39 4.37
N ILE A 73 -7.92 -2.68 3.27
CA ILE A 73 -7.44 -3.33 2.04
C ILE A 73 -6.12 -4.04 2.28
N ALA A 74 -5.16 -3.38 2.93
CA ALA A 74 -3.84 -3.96 3.19
C ALA A 74 -3.91 -5.23 4.05
N LYS A 75 -4.84 -5.27 5.01
CA LYS A 75 -5.11 -6.43 5.87
C LYS A 75 -6.00 -7.50 5.22
N GLY A 76 -6.54 -7.26 4.02
CA GLY A 76 -7.48 -8.16 3.34
C GLY A 76 -8.91 -8.14 3.91
N GLU A 77 -9.22 -7.22 4.81
CA GLU A 77 -10.56 -7.02 5.40
C GLU A 77 -11.52 -6.32 4.44
N LEU A 78 -10.99 -5.53 3.50
CA LEU A 78 -11.74 -4.88 2.43
C LEU A 78 -11.21 -5.30 1.06
N ASP A 79 -12.07 -5.90 0.23
CA ASP A 79 -11.70 -6.27 -1.13
C ASP A 79 -11.36 -5.02 -1.98
N PRO A 80 -10.17 -4.95 -2.61
CA PRO A 80 -9.71 -3.77 -3.33
C PRO A 80 -10.52 -3.50 -4.60
N VAL A 81 -11.06 -4.53 -5.26
CA VAL A 81 -11.89 -4.37 -6.46
C VAL A 81 -13.22 -3.73 -6.09
N LYS A 82 -13.88 -4.21 -5.03
CA LYS A 82 -15.10 -3.59 -4.47
C LYS A 82 -14.82 -2.18 -3.97
N ALA A 83 -13.68 -1.93 -3.34
CA ALA A 83 -13.31 -0.60 -2.89
C ALA A 83 -13.17 0.38 -4.07
N PHE A 84 -12.55 -0.07 -5.17
CA PHE A 84 -12.42 0.73 -6.38
C PHE A 84 -13.78 1.03 -7.03
N LEU A 85 -14.60 -0.01 -7.26
CA LEU A 85 -15.93 0.13 -7.87
C LEU A 85 -16.89 1.02 -7.05
N SER A 86 -16.75 1.02 -5.72
CA SER A 86 -17.55 1.86 -4.82
C SER A 86 -16.95 3.25 -4.57
N GLY A 87 -15.82 3.59 -5.17
CA GLY A 87 -15.15 4.88 -5.01
C GLY A 87 -14.41 5.07 -3.67
N LYS A 88 -14.27 4.01 -2.87
CA LYS A 88 -13.50 4.01 -1.62
C LYS A 88 -11.98 3.97 -1.84
N LEU A 89 -11.57 3.48 -3.01
CA LEU A 89 -10.22 3.52 -3.55
C LEU A 89 -10.29 4.18 -4.93
N ARG A 90 -9.42 5.14 -5.21
CA ARG A 90 -9.17 5.64 -6.56
C ARG A 90 -7.74 5.30 -6.95
N ILE A 91 -7.56 4.95 -8.22
CA ILE A 91 -6.26 4.64 -8.82
C ILE A 91 -5.96 5.73 -9.85
N ASP A 92 -4.77 6.29 -9.77
CA ASP A 92 -4.21 7.23 -10.73
C ASP A 92 -2.87 6.68 -11.25
N GLY A 93 -2.72 6.56 -12.57
CA GLY A 93 -1.61 5.86 -13.21
C GLY A 93 -1.94 4.43 -13.65
N SER A 94 -0.98 3.51 -13.51
CA SER A 94 -1.07 2.16 -14.09
C SER A 94 -1.94 1.20 -13.28
N MET A 95 -3.03 0.71 -13.88
CA MET A 95 -3.87 -0.35 -13.30
C MET A 95 -3.11 -1.67 -13.15
N GLU A 96 -2.22 -2.00 -14.08
CA GLU A 96 -1.38 -3.19 -13.99
C GLU A 96 -0.50 -3.14 -12.73
N LYS A 97 0.10 -1.99 -12.46
CA LYS A 97 0.93 -1.77 -11.27
C LYS A 97 0.10 -1.76 -9.98
N ALA A 98 -1.14 -1.28 -10.00
CA ALA A 98 -2.07 -1.43 -8.88
C ALA A 98 -2.38 -2.90 -8.56
N LEU A 99 -2.62 -3.72 -9.58
CA LEU A 99 -2.85 -5.17 -9.42
C LEU A 99 -1.59 -5.90 -8.97
N GLU A 100 -0.42 -5.49 -9.45
CA GLU A 100 0.86 -6.01 -8.96
C GLU A 100 1.06 -5.68 -7.48
N PHE A 101 0.79 -4.43 -7.07
CA PHE A 101 0.84 -4.02 -5.67
C PHE A 101 -0.10 -4.83 -4.78
N GLN A 102 -1.33 -5.08 -5.23
CA GLN A 102 -2.27 -5.93 -4.51
C GLN A 102 -1.65 -7.31 -4.21
N LYS A 103 -0.99 -7.94 -5.20
CA LYS A 103 -0.37 -9.26 -5.01
C LYS A 103 0.77 -9.20 -3.98
N VAL A 104 1.58 -8.14 -4.01
CA VAL A 104 2.66 -7.91 -3.04
C VAL A 104 2.09 -7.79 -1.62
N ILE A 105 1.10 -6.93 -1.42
CA ILE A 105 0.50 -6.69 -0.10
C ILE A 105 -0.25 -7.91 0.43
N SER A 106 -0.99 -8.63 -0.41
CA SER A 106 -1.66 -9.87 -0.01
C SER A 106 -0.70 -10.95 0.47
N ARG A 107 0.50 -11.05 -0.13
CA ARG A 107 1.56 -11.98 0.32
C ARG A 107 1.99 -11.65 1.75
N ILE A 108 2.21 -10.37 2.05
CA ILE A 108 2.58 -9.90 3.39
C ILE A 108 1.48 -10.25 4.41
N GLY A 109 0.22 -9.97 4.08
CA GLY A 109 -0.91 -10.27 4.96
C GLY A 109 -1.06 -11.77 5.24
N ALA A 110 -0.82 -12.62 4.24
CA ALA A 110 -0.89 -14.08 4.40
C ALA A 110 0.20 -14.63 5.33
N ASP A 111 1.43 -14.11 5.24
CA ASP A 111 2.56 -14.51 6.09
C ASP A 111 2.28 -14.17 7.56
N LYS A 112 1.64 -13.03 7.84
CA LYS A 112 1.32 -12.59 9.22
C LYS A 112 0.17 -13.38 9.86
N ASN A 113 -0.68 -14.03 9.08
CA ASN A 113 -1.80 -14.84 9.57
C ASN A 113 -1.43 -16.30 9.88
N HIS A 114 -0.19 -16.72 9.58
CA HIS A 114 0.32 -18.07 9.83
C HIS A 114 1.45 -18.11 10.89
N GLY A 115 1.63 -17.02 11.67
CA GLY A 115 2.61 -16.90 12.74
C GLY A 115 1.99 -16.95 14.14
#